data_AF-A0A6L9ZB23-F1
#
_entry.id   AF-A0A6L9ZB23-F1
#
_cell.length_a   1.000
_cell.length_b   1.000
_cell.length_c   1.000
_cell.angle_alpha   90.00
_cell.angle_beta   90.00
_cell.angle_gamma   90.00
#
_symmetry.space_group_name_H-M   'P 1'
#
loop_
_entity.id
_entity.type
_entity.pdbx_description
1 polymer ?
#
loop_
_entity_poly.entity_id
_entity_poly.type
_entity_poly.pdbx_seq_one_letter_code
_entity_poly.pdbx_strand_id
1 'polypeptide(L)' 'MARGDQIYVFQKFLNFEGVYQHHGIDCGDGSVIHYRKKT' A
#
# COMPACT_ATOMS: atom_id res chain seq x y z
N MET A 1 -5.34 3.85 10.84
CA MET A 1 -5.90 2.55 11.20
C MET A 1 -5.40 2.25 12.62
N ALA A 2 -5.56 1.05 13.17
CA ALA A 2 -4.82 0.65 14.37
C ALA A 2 -3.39 0.20 13.97
N ARG A 3 -2.43 0.33 14.90
CA ARG A 3 -1.06 -0.16 14.68
C ARG A 3 -1.09 -1.64 14.33
N GLY A 4 -0.42 -2.01 13.24
CA GLY A 4 -0.36 -3.38 12.73
C GLY A 4 -1.47 -3.73 11.74
N ASP A 5 -2.43 -2.84 11.50
CA ASP A 5 -3.47 -3.08 10.51
C ASP A 5 -2.87 -3.17 9.11
N GLN A 6 -3.31 -4.19 8.37
CA GLN A 6 -3.03 -4.29 6.94
C GLN A 6 -3.84 -3.23 6.20
N ILE A 7 -3.16 -2.51 5.30
CA ILE A 7 -3.78 -1.60 4.36
C ILE A 7 -3.39 -1.91 2.92
N TYR A 8 -4.24 -1.48 1.99
CA TYR A 8 -3.95 -1.58 0.56
C TYR A 8 -4.48 -0.37 -0.20
N VAL A 9 -3.86 -0.07 -1.33
CA VAL A 9 -4.36 0.90 -2.31
C VAL A 9 -4.31 0.28 -3.71
N PHE A 10 -5.28 0.60 -4.55
CA PHE A 10 -5.19 0.25 -5.97
C PHE A 10 -4.25 1.23 -6.68
N GLN A 11 -3.20 0.70 -7.30
CA GLN A 11 -2.32 1.46 -8.19
C GLN A 11 -2.45 0.95 -9.63
N LYS A 12 -2.05 1.79 -10.59
CA LYS A 12 -2.00 1.41 -12.00
C LYS A 12 -0.93 0.34 -12.22
N PHE A 13 -1.26 -0.67 -13.02
CA PHE A 13 -0.29 -1.64 -13.51
C PHE A 13 -0.32 -1.67 -15.03
N LEU A 14 0.77 -1.27 -15.69
CA LEU A 14 0.87 -1.21 -17.16
C LEU A 14 -0.35 -0.53 -17.82
N ASN A 15 -0.85 0.56 -17.24
CA ASN A 15 -2.05 1.33 -17.61
C ASN A 15 -3.43 0.74 -17.25
N PHE A 16 -3.49 -0.42 -16.64
CA PHE A 16 -4.74 -0.98 -16.12
C PHE A 16 -5.04 -0.46 -14.71
N GLU A 17 -6.23 0.11 -14.51
CA GLU A 17 -6.75 0.53 -13.22
C GLU A 17 -7.39 -0.65 -12.47
N GLY A 18 -7.34 -0.64 -11.14
CA GLY A 18 -8.06 -1.61 -10.30
C GLY A 18 -7.48 -3.04 -10.26
N VAL A 19 -6.41 -3.34 -10.99
CA VAL A 19 -5.86 -4.71 -11.08
C VAL A 19 -4.64 -4.97 -10.19
N TYR A 20 -4.08 -3.93 -9.55
CA TYR A 20 -2.90 -4.07 -8.71
C TYR A 20 -3.11 -3.43 -7.35
N GLN A 21 -3.13 -4.28 -6.31
CA GLN A 21 -3.15 -3.85 -4.92
C GLN A 21 -1.72 -3.69 -4.41
N HIS A 22 -1.46 -2.52 -3.84
CA HIS A 22 -0.21 -2.20 -3.17
C HIS A 22 -0.43 -2.21 -1.66
N HIS A 23 0.24 -3.12 -0.96
CA HIS A 23 -0.02 -3.38 0.46
C HIS A 23 1.00 -2.69 1.37
N GLY A 24 0.57 -2.33 2.58
CA GLY A 24 1.39 -1.80 3.66
C GLY A 24 0.84 -2.16 5.04
N ILE A 25 1.59 -1.81 6.08
CA ILE A 25 1.23 -2.02 7.50
C ILE A 25 1.25 -0.66 8.21
N ASP A 26 0.19 -0.33 8.95
CA ASP A 26 0.10 0.89 9.77
C ASP A 26 1.07 0.85 10.95
N CYS A 27 1.88 1.90 11.11
CA CYS A 27 2.82 2.03 12.24
C CYS A 27 2.15 2.56 13.52
N GLY A 28 0.96 3.17 13.40
CA GLY A 28 0.25 3.79 14.52
C GLY A 28 0.66 5.23 14.85
N ASP A 29 1.55 5.84 14.05
CA ASP A 29 2.00 7.23 14.17
C ASP A 29 1.64 8.08 12.94
N GLY A 30 0.71 7.59 12.11
CA GLY A 30 0.33 8.17 10.84
C GLY A 30 1.23 7.78 9.67
N SER A 31 2.30 7.01 9.91
CA SER A 31 3.14 6.45 8.86
C SER A 31 2.79 5.00 8.52
N VAL A 32 3.24 4.54 7.35
CA VAL A 32 2.99 3.20 6.82
C VAL A 32 4.30 2.62 6.32
N ILE A 33 4.63 1.39 6.73
CA ILE A 33 5.70 0.63 6.08
C ILE A 33 5.12 -0.11 4.88
N HIS A 34 5.79 -0.03 3.74
CA HIS A 34 5.42 -0.77 2.54
C HIS A 34 6.64 -0.98 1.66
N TYR A 35 6.63 -2.02 0.82
CA TYR A 35 7.64 -2.16 -0.22
C TYR A 35 7.42 -1.10 -1.29
N ARG A 36 8.49 -0.49 -1.80
CA ARG A 36 8.44 0.42 -2.95
C ARG A 36 8.95 -0.32 -4.18
N LYS A 37 8.18 -0.36 -5.27
CA LYS A 37 8.73 -0.78 -6.56
C LYS A 37 9.79 0.23 -6.98
N LYS A 38 10.99 -0.25 -7.29
CA LYS A 38 12.03 0.58 -7.89
C LYS A 38 11.52 0.95 -9.29
N THR A 39 11.40 2.25 -9.56
CA THR A 39 11.19 2.80 -10.92
C THR A 39 12.27 2.30 -11.86
#